data_AF-A0A381YHK8-F1
#
_entry.id   AF-A0A381YHK8-F1
#
_cell.length_a   1.000
_cell.length_b   1.000
_cell.length_c   1.000
_cell.angle_alpha   90.00
_cell.angle_beta   90.00
_cell.angle_gamma   90.00
#
_symmetry.space_group_name_H-M   'P 1'
#
loop_
_entity.id
_entity.type
_entity.pdbx_description
1 polymer ?
#
loop_
_entity_poly.entity_id
_entity_poly.type
_entity_poly.pdbx_seq_one_letter_code
_entity_poly.pdbx_strand_id
1 'polypeptide(L)'
;MDSLDKQSCEFKIIIADGSQSQWSGEYKNLDIEYFYNGFDHNIAQYMNKMYGAFQRVKTPLSMVFDNDDLVDLAGIRNGIHFLSEKLEYSTYRNDVRPLHLTPNIQIDDSLYTEASIEQEQATDRLRSALHNFNSFNFSIFRTPIVKCFFEILDALNNDDFQLFQKGWAYISAIFGKCKRLHNESYYYFIPGDSILQNNGKVHKFSNWMNTKHWETAAPTMISMVATVFRFLHNKDIRYSFADAFVSEVCRKNNIMLSDESYFERCADHSFHYDPKISGILDKYSFEYQKFDYKKQTSSTHKEFLKSLST
;
A
#
# COMPACT_ATOMS: atom_id res chain seq x y z
N MET A 1 -12.66 15.52 -1.70
CA MET A 1 -13.19 15.46 -3.09
C MET A 1 -13.28 16.84 -3.74
N ASP A 2 -13.77 17.89 -3.07
CA ASP A 2 -13.85 19.26 -3.62
C ASP A 2 -12.53 19.78 -4.23
N SER A 3 -11.39 19.49 -3.59
CA SER A 3 -10.08 19.85 -4.13
C SER A 3 -9.79 19.19 -5.48
N LEU A 4 -10.19 17.93 -5.67
CA LEU A 4 -10.02 17.23 -6.95
C LEU A 4 -10.95 17.80 -8.03
N ASP A 5 -12.18 18.17 -7.66
CA ASP A 5 -13.14 18.81 -8.57
C ASP A 5 -12.61 20.17 -9.05
N LYS A 6 -12.08 21.00 -8.13
CA LYS A 6 -11.42 22.28 -8.44
C LYS A 6 -10.19 22.12 -9.35
N GLN A 7 -9.44 21.03 -9.19
CA GLN A 7 -8.29 20.71 -10.03
C GLN A 7 -8.67 20.07 -11.37
N SER A 8 -9.97 19.86 -11.64
CA SER A 8 -10.47 19.18 -12.84
C SER A 8 -9.81 17.81 -13.04
N CYS A 9 -9.86 16.97 -12.00
CA CYS A 9 -9.26 15.63 -12.00
C CYS A 9 -9.71 14.81 -13.21
N GLU A 10 -8.76 14.41 -14.06
CA GLU A 10 -9.00 13.63 -15.26
C GLU A 10 -9.06 12.11 -15.00
N PHE A 11 -8.79 11.69 -13.77
CA PHE A 11 -8.71 10.28 -13.41
C PHE A 11 -10.04 9.78 -12.88
N LYS A 12 -10.39 8.54 -13.24
CA LYS A 12 -11.50 7.84 -12.63
C LYS A 12 -11.26 7.64 -11.14
N ILE A 13 -12.25 7.99 -10.33
CA ILE A 13 -12.24 7.84 -8.88
C ILE A 13 -13.21 6.72 -8.51
N ILE A 14 -12.75 5.75 -7.74
CA ILE A 14 -13.60 4.71 -7.17
C ILE A 14 -13.77 5.01 -5.69
N ILE A 15 -15.01 5.29 -5.27
CA ILE A 15 -15.36 5.50 -3.86
C ILE A 15 -15.91 4.18 -3.34
N ALA A 16 -15.09 3.49 -2.54
CA ALA A 16 -15.47 2.31 -1.80
C ALA A 16 -15.86 2.72 -0.38
N ASP A 17 -17.17 2.87 -0.16
CA ASP A 17 -17.70 3.47 1.05
C ASP A 17 -17.95 2.42 2.13
N GLY A 18 -17.20 2.57 3.24
CA GLY A 18 -17.27 1.73 4.43
C GLY A 18 -17.84 2.46 5.65
N SER A 19 -18.53 3.58 5.44
CA SER A 19 -19.06 4.44 6.52
C SER A 19 -20.38 3.90 7.09
N GLN A 20 -20.88 4.51 8.17
CA GLN A 20 -22.15 4.09 8.79
C GLN A 20 -23.37 4.40 7.91
N SER A 21 -23.24 5.35 6.99
CA SER A 21 -24.33 5.86 6.17
C SER A 21 -23.79 6.21 4.79
N GLN A 22 -24.52 5.83 3.75
CA GLN A 22 -24.12 6.06 2.36
C GLN A 22 -23.73 7.52 2.10
N TRP A 23 -22.60 7.71 1.43
CA TRP A 23 -22.21 9.00 0.87
C TRP A 23 -23.22 9.48 -0.19
N SER A 24 -23.54 10.78 -0.15
CA SER A 24 -24.55 11.41 -1.02
C SER A 24 -24.02 12.64 -1.77
N GLY A 25 -22.70 12.78 -1.91
CA GLY A 25 -22.11 13.94 -2.58
C GLY A 25 -22.29 13.87 -4.10
N GLU A 26 -22.40 15.04 -4.73
CA GLU A 26 -22.47 15.17 -6.19
C GLU A 26 -21.32 16.07 -6.67
N TYR A 27 -20.52 15.55 -7.60
CA TYR A 27 -19.38 16.26 -8.19
C TYR A 27 -19.51 16.24 -9.71
N LYS A 28 -19.66 17.43 -10.32
CA LYS A 28 -19.99 17.55 -11.75
C LYS A 28 -18.78 17.30 -12.66
N ASN A 29 -17.56 17.54 -12.17
CA ASN A 29 -16.36 17.48 -12.98
C ASN A 29 -15.53 16.21 -12.70
N LEU A 30 -16.03 15.29 -11.88
CA LEU A 30 -15.33 14.06 -11.49
C LEU A 30 -16.00 12.82 -12.10
N ASP A 31 -15.20 11.94 -12.70
CA ASP A 31 -15.63 10.58 -13.09
C ASP A 31 -15.60 9.67 -11.85
N ILE A 32 -16.74 9.56 -11.18
CA ILE A 32 -16.89 8.79 -9.93
C ILE A 32 -17.67 7.51 -10.17
N GLU A 33 -17.07 6.36 -9.81
CA GLU A 33 -17.78 5.13 -9.54
C GLU A 33 -17.94 4.96 -8.03
N TYR A 34 -19.19 4.96 -7.55
CA TYR A 34 -19.52 4.79 -6.13
C TYR A 34 -20.09 3.40 -5.87
N PHE A 35 -19.69 2.79 -4.76
CA PHE A 35 -20.42 1.67 -4.17
C PHE A 35 -20.33 1.67 -2.64
N TYR A 36 -21.43 1.30 -2.00
CA TYR A 36 -21.53 1.12 -0.56
C TYR A 36 -21.26 -0.33 -0.18
N ASN A 37 -20.31 -0.56 0.73
CA ASN A 37 -19.94 -1.90 1.20
C ASN A 37 -20.44 -2.22 2.62
N GLY A 38 -21.29 -1.36 3.19
CA GLY A 38 -21.67 -1.44 4.61
C GLY A 38 -20.59 -0.86 5.53
N PHE A 39 -20.89 -0.74 6.83
CA PHE A 39 -19.95 -0.17 7.79
C PHE A 39 -18.78 -1.11 8.09
N ASP A 40 -17.56 -0.57 8.08
CA ASP A 40 -16.33 -1.31 8.44
C ASP A 40 -16.22 -1.50 9.96
N HIS A 41 -16.87 -2.52 10.53
CA HIS A 41 -16.75 -2.82 11.97
C HIS A 41 -15.39 -3.39 12.37
N ASN A 42 -14.66 -3.98 11.42
CA ASN A 42 -13.36 -4.63 11.62
C ASN A 42 -12.48 -4.59 10.36
N ILE A 43 -11.23 -5.04 10.51
CA ILE A 43 -10.23 -5.07 9.44
C ILE A 43 -10.65 -6.00 8.30
N ALA A 44 -11.27 -7.15 8.56
CA ALA A 44 -11.69 -8.08 7.51
C ALA A 44 -12.73 -7.45 6.56
N GLN A 45 -13.70 -6.69 7.09
CA GLN A 45 -14.67 -5.95 6.27
C GLN A 45 -13.99 -4.86 5.44
N TYR A 46 -13.06 -4.11 6.05
CA TYR A 46 -12.25 -3.14 5.33
C TYR A 46 -11.45 -3.82 4.19
N MET A 47 -10.83 -4.98 4.42
CA MET A 47 -10.08 -5.70 3.39
C MET A 47 -10.98 -6.20 2.25
N ASN A 48 -12.16 -6.71 2.57
CA ASN A 48 -13.14 -7.13 1.57
C ASN A 48 -13.60 -5.95 0.70
N LYS A 49 -13.84 -4.78 1.33
CA LYS A 49 -14.13 -3.53 0.63
C LYS A 49 -13.00 -3.13 -0.30
N MET A 50 -11.76 -3.17 0.17
CA MET A 50 -10.58 -2.84 -0.65
C MET A 50 -10.42 -3.82 -1.82
N TYR A 51 -10.63 -5.12 -1.59
CA TYR A 51 -10.67 -6.13 -2.66
C TYR A 51 -11.73 -5.79 -3.71
N GLY A 52 -12.98 -5.55 -3.28
CA GLY A 52 -14.08 -5.15 -4.18
C GLY A 52 -13.80 -3.88 -4.97
N ALA A 53 -13.14 -2.89 -4.36
CA ALA A 53 -12.71 -1.66 -5.03
C ALA A 53 -11.68 -1.95 -6.12
N PHE A 54 -10.64 -2.74 -5.79
CA PHE A 54 -9.58 -3.04 -6.74
C PHE A 54 -10.04 -3.87 -7.91
N GLN A 55 -11.00 -4.79 -7.74
CA GLN A 55 -11.55 -5.57 -8.86
C GLN A 55 -12.24 -4.68 -9.92
N ARG A 56 -12.74 -3.50 -9.54
CA ARG A 56 -13.36 -2.52 -10.45
C ARG A 56 -12.36 -1.67 -11.23
N VAL A 57 -11.11 -1.60 -10.78
CA VAL A 57 -10.05 -0.85 -11.48
C VAL A 57 -9.74 -1.52 -12.81
N LYS A 58 -9.77 -0.75 -13.91
CA LYS A 58 -9.49 -1.24 -15.27
C LYS A 58 -8.22 -0.64 -15.88
N THR A 59 -7.66 0.39 -15.24
CA THR A 59 -6.46 1.07 -15.70
C THR A 59 -5.19 0.28 -15.34
N PRO A 60 -4.07 0.48 -16.07
CA PRO A 60 -2.80 -0.18 -15.74
C PRO A 60 -2.19 0.25 -14.41
N LEU A 61 -2.51 1.47 -13.97
CA LEU A 61 -2.04 2.05 -12.72
C LEU A 61 -3.19 2.43 -11.80
N SER A 62 -2.93 2.39 -10.50
CA SER A 62 -3.87 2.74 -9.43
C SER A 62 -3.16 3.31 -8.22
N MET A 63 -3.88 4.11 -7.43
CA MET A 63 -3.42 4.70 -6.18
C MET A 63 -4.57 4.65 -5.17
N VAL A 64 -4.25 4.51 -3.88
CA VAL A 64 -5.20 4.66 -2.78
C VAL A 64 -4.82 5.91 -2.01
N PHE A 65 -5.83 6.69 -1.63
CA PHE A 65 -5.68 7.85 -0.76
C PHE A 65 -6.89 7.98 0.14
N ASP A 66 -6.70 8.61 1.30
CA ASP A 66 -7.75 8.80 2.28
C ASP A 66 -8.65 9.98 1.87
N ASN A 67 -9.94 9.92 2.20
CA ASN A 67 -10.94 10.85 1.69
C ASN A 67 -10.90 12.25 2.34
N ASP A 68 -10.15 12.37 3.43
CA ASP A 68 -9.87 13.58 4.21
C ASP A 68 -8.52 14.23 3.86
N ASP A 69 -7.70 13.59 3.02
CA ASP A 69 -6.42 14.12 2.56
C ASP A 69 -6.55 15.01 1.31
N LEU A 70 -5.48 15.76 1.00
CA LEU A 70 -5.35 16.52 -0.25
C LEU A 70 -4.25 15.96 -1.15
N VAL A 71 -4.50 15.97 -2.46
CA VAL A 71 -3.57 15.46 -3.46
C VAL A 71 -3.36 16.50 -4.55
N ASP A 72 -2.11 16.68 -4.95
CA ASP A 72 -1.72 17.49 -6.12
C ASP A 72 -1.66 16.58 -7.35
N LEU A 73 -2.53 16.84 -8.33
CA LEU A 73 -2.59 16.06 -9.56
C LEU A 73 -1.28 16.11 -10.35
N ALA A 74 -0.50 17.20 -10.28
CA ALA A 74 0.79 17.29 -10.96
C ALA A 74 1.73 16.14 -10.56
N GLY A 75 1.68 15.75 -9.29
CA GLY A 75 2.45 14.62 -8.79
C GLY A 75 1.98 13.27 -9.25
N ILE A 76 0.66 13.06 -9.28
CA ILE A 76 0.08 11.83 -9.82
C ILE A 76 0.51 11.68 -11.28
N ARG A 77 0.40 12.74 -12.07
CA ARG A 77 0.81 12.78 -13.49
C ARG A 77 2.29 12.43 -13.67
N ASN A 78 3.16 12.99 -12.84
CA ASN A 78 4.60 12.70 -12.86
C ASN A 78 4.88 11.22 -12.56
N GLY A 79 4.21 10.65 -11.57
CA GLY A 79 4.37 9.24 -11.23
C GLY A 79 3.80 8.29 -12.28
N ILE A 80 2.67 8.63 -12.90
CA ILE A 80 2.11 7.89 -14.04
C ILE A 80 3.10 7.89 -15.20
N HIS A 81 3.64 9.05 -15.57
CA HIS A 81 4.63 9.17 -16.63
C HIS A 81 5.91 8.37 -16.31
N PHE A 82 6.41 8.43 -15.07
CA PHE A 82 7.56 7.63 -14.66
C PHE A 82 7.30 6.12 -14.83
N LEU A 83 6.16 5.62 -14.32
CA LEU A 83 5.82 4.21 -14.43
C LEU A 83 5.45 3.80 -15.87
N SER A 84 4.99 4.72 -16.73
CA SER A 84 4.73 4.38 -18.13
C SER A 84 6.01 4.11 -18.92
N GLU A 85 7.13 4.72 -18.50
CA GLU A 85 8.44 4.55 -19.14
C GLU A 85 9.32 3.48 -18.48
N LYS A 86 9.18 3.27 -17.16
CA LYS A 86 10.06 2.44 -16.33
C LYS A 86 9.36 1.15 -15.88
N LEU A 87 9.36 0.15 -16.77
CA LEU A 87 8.67 -1.13 -16.57
C LEU A 87 9.21 -1.95 -15.40
N GLU A 88 10.48 -1.75 -15.04
CA GLU A 88 11.15 -2.43 -13.93
C GLU A 88 10.70 -1.93 -12.53
N TYR A 89 9.91 -0.86 -12.48
CA TYR A 89 9.34 -0.32 -11.25
C TYR A 89 7.91 -0.80 -11.03
N SER A 90 7.66 -1.27 -9.81
CA SER A 90 6.34 -1.69 -9.33
C SER A 90 5.56 -0.52 -8.72
N THR A 91 6.26 0.47 -8.16
CA THR A 91 5.66 1.60 -7.45
C THR A 91 6.40 2.91 -7.68
N TYR A 92 5.67 4.01 -7.55
CA TYR A 92 6.21 5.35 -7.47
C TYR A 92 5.52 6.15 -6.38
N ARG A 93 6.30 6.84 -5.55
CA ARG A 93 5.81 7.82 -4.59
C ARG A 93 6.75 9.02 -4.54
N ASN A 94 6.19 10.22 -4.48
CA ASN A 94 6.95 11.40 -4.09
C ASN A 94 6.72 11.71 -2.61
N ASP A 95 6.98 12.95 -2.22
CA ASP A 95 6.95 13.37 -0.85
C ASP A 95 5.51 13.45 -0.31
N VAL A 96 5.35 13.01 0.94
CA VAL A 96 4.10 12.98 1.69
C VAL A 96 4.30 13.86 2.91
N ARG A 97 3.57 14.96 3.01
CA ARG A 97 3.73 15.91 4.12
C ARG A 97 2.46 16.05 4.95
N PRO A 98 2.57 16.12 6.28
CA PRO A 98 1.45 16.51 7.11
C PRO A 98 0.99 17.94 6.77
N LEU A 99 -0.33 18.14 6.69
CA LEU A 99 -0.99 19.42 6.47
C LEU A 99 -1.93 19.70 7.64
N HIS A 100 -1.62 20.76 8.39
CA HIS A 100 -2.50 21.28 9.44
C HIS A 100 -3.31 22.45 8.86
N LEU A 101 -4.63 22.37 8.99
CA LEU A 101 -5.53 23.44 8.51
C LEU A 101 -5.83 24.48 9.60
N THR A 102 -5.62 24.15 10.88
CA THR A 102 -5.98 24.99 12.02
C THR A 102 -4.83 25.08 13.03
N PRO A 103 -4.56 26.24 13.65
CA PRO A 103 -5.24 27.54 13.46
C PRO A 103 -4.82 28.26 12.18
N ASN A 104 -3.71 27.86 11.55
CA ASN A 104 -3.23 28.37 10.27
C ASN A 104 -2.84 27.18 9.38
N ILE A 105 -2.82 27.40 8.06
CA ILE A 105 -2.31 26.41 7.12
C ILE A 105 -0.81 26.25 7.33
N GLN A 106 -0.39 25.05 7.73
CA GLN A 106 1.01 24.68 7.94
C GLN A 106 1.28 23.33 7.27
N ILE A 107 2.35 23.28 6.49
CA ILE A 107 2.87 22.04 5.90
C ILE A 107 4.13 21.68 6.70
N ASP A 108 4.12 20.52 7.35
CA ASP A 108 5.26 20.02 8.12
C ASP A 108 6.30 19.32 7.23
N ASP A 109 7.40 18.87 7.84
CA ASP A 109 8.40 18.05 7.16
C ASP A 109 7.83 16.72 6.65
N SER A 110 8.55 16.11 5.71
CA SER A 110 8.22 14.80 5.14
C SER A 110 7.86 13.78 6.21
N LEU A 111 6.67 13.19 6.10
CA LEU A 111 6.22 12.08 6.94
C LEU A 111 7.13 10.85 6.79
N TYR A 112 7.81 10.78 5.64
CA TYR A 112 8.50 9.63 5.11
C TYR A 112 9.86 10.08 4.56
N THR A 113 10.95 9.47 5.01
CA THR A 113 12.32 9.92 4.65
C THR A 113 13.20 8.80 4.08
N GLU A 114 12.68 7.57 4.06
CA GLU A 114 13.36 6.38 3.61
C GLU A 114 13.68 6.43 2.11
N ALA A 115 14.88 5.99 1.75
CA ALA A 115 15.32 5.95 0.37
C ALA A 115 14.51 4.96 -0.49
N SER A 116 14.64 5.10 -1.82
CA SER A 116 14.10 4.16 -2.79
C SER A 116 14.66 2.74 -2.62
N ILE A 117 13.91 1.74 -3.06
CA ILE A 117 14.33 0.32 -3.08
C ILE A 117 14.58 -0.06 -4.53
N GLU A 118 15.82 0.09 -4.98
CA GLU A 118 16.19 0.05 -6.41
C GLU A 118 17.22 -1.04 -6.73
N GLN A 119 17.50 -1.95 -5.79
CA GLN A 119 18.43 -3.07 -6.01
C GLN A 119 17.97 -3.95 -7.19
N GLU A 120 18.92 -4.46 -7.96
CA GLU A 120 18.60 -5.29 -9.15
C GLU A 120 18.04 -6.67 -8.77
N GLN A 121 18.56 -7.27 -7.71
CA GLN A 121 18.11 -8.59 -7.25
C GLN A 121 16.89 -8.49 -6.34
N ALA A 122 15.88 -9.33 -6.57
CA ALA A 122 14.65 -9.34 -5.78
C ALA A 122 14.90 -9.67 -4.31
N THR A 123 15.86 -10.55 -4.00
CA THR A 123 16.25 -10.86 -2.61
C THR A 123 16.81 -9.64 -1.89
N ASP A 124 17.58 -8.80 -2.58
CA ASP A 124 18.18 -7.61 -1.99
C ASP A 124 17.14 -6.50 -1.82
N ARG A 125 16.21 -6.35 -2.78
CA ARG A 125 15.05 -5.46 -2.62
C ARG A 125 14.19 -5.86 -1.42
N LEU A 126 13.93 -7.15 -1.24
CA LEU A 126 13.16 -7.66 -0.10
C LEU A 126 13.88 -7.40 1.23
N ARG A 127 15.20 -7.64 1.30
CA ARG A 127 16.02 -7.31 2.47
C ARG A 127 15.98 -5.81 2.77
N SER A 128 16.12 -4.97 1.75
CA SER A 128 15.96 -3.53 1.90
C SER A 128 14.56 -3.14 2.36
N ALA A 129 13.50 -3.79 1.87
CA ALA A 129 12.13 -3.53 2.29
C ALA A 129 11.87 -3.88 3.77
N LEU A 130 12.54 -4.92 4.29
CA LEU A 130 12.49 -5.28 5.71
C LEU A 130 13.10 -4.19 6.61
N HIS A 131 14.33 -3.77 6.33
CA HIS A 131 15.07 -2.82 7.19
C HIS A 131 14.68 -1.36 6.96
N ASN A 132 14.42 -0.99 5.71
CA ASN A 132 14.04 0.34 5.25
C ASN A 132 12.52 0.40 4.97
N PHE A 133 11.76 -0.31 5.82
CA PHE A 133 10.31 -0.26 5.73
C PHE A 133 9.85 1.15 5.98
N ASN A 134 9.02 1.61 5.06
CA ASN A 134 8.12 2.71 5.27
C ASN A 134 6.77 2.27 4.72
N SER A 135 5.68 2.85 5.23
CA SER A 135 4.36 2.73 4.63
C SER A 135 4.48 2.98 3.13
N PHE A 136 3.82 2.16 2.32
CA PHE A 136 3.68 2.41 0.89
C PHE A 136 2.32 3.04 0.56
N ASN A 137 1.55 3.41 1.59
CA ASN A 137 0.35 4.20 1.40
C ASN A 137 0.67 5.40 0.49
N PHE A 138 -0.31 5.78 -0.32
CA PHE A 138 -0.23 6.92 -1.21
C PHE A 138 0.75 6.79 -2.38
N SER A 139 1.37 5.62 -2.58
CA SER A 139 2.13 5.39 -3.82
C SER A 139 1.17 5.08 -4.98
N ILE A 140 1.67 5.25 -6.20
CA ILE A 140 1.06 4.75 -7.42
C ILE A 140 1.62 3.36 -7.68
N PHE A 141 0.75 2.43 -8.08
CA PHE A 141 1.06 1.03 -8.28
C PHE A 141 0.72 0.57 -9.68
N ARG A 142 1.43 -0.48 -10.13
CA ARG A 142 0.91 -1.38 -11.15
C ARG A 142 -0.35 -2.06 -10.61
N THR A 143 -1.49 -1.83 -11.25
CA THR A 143 -2.78 -2.37 -10.83
C THR A 143 -2.80 -3.91 -10.68
N PRO A 144 -2.17 -4.71 -11.57
CA PRO A 144 -2.14 -6.17 -11.39
C PRO A 144 -1.54 -6.62 -10.06
N ILE A 145 -0.49 -5.93 -9.57
CA ILE A 145 0.15 -6.24 -8.28
C ILE A 145 -0.86 -6.06 -7.14
N VAL A 146 -1.55 -4.92 -7.13
CA VAL A 146 -2.43 -4.57 -6.01
C VAL A 146 -3.72 -5.38 -6.03
N LYS A 147 -4.26 -5.66 -7.22
CA LYS A 147 -5.38 -6.61 -7.38
C LYS A 147 -5.04 -7.99 -6.82
N CYS A 148 -3.91 -8.55 -7.25
CA CYS A 148 -3.41 -9.83 -6.75
C CYS A 148 -3.22 -9.81 -5.23
N PHE A 149 -2.63 -8.74 -4.70
CA PHE A 149 -2.39 -8.59 -3.27
C PHE A 149 -3.70 -8.58 -2.45
N PHE A 150 -4.68 -7.78 -2.83
CA PHE A 150 -5.95 -7.75 -2.09
C PHE A 150 -6.77 -9.02 -2.28
N GLU A 151 -6.70 -9.69 -3.43
CA GLU A 151 -7.33 -11.00 -3.61
C GLU A 151 -6.69 -12.06 -2.70
N ILE A 152 -5.36 -12.03 -2.54
CA ILE A 152 -4.66 -12.89 -1.58
C ILE A 152 -5.15 -12.61 -0.15
N LEU A 153 -5.19 -11.34 0.28
CA LEU A 153 -5.66 -11.01 1.63
C LEU A 153 -7.11 -11.42 1.89
N ASP A 154 -8.00 -11.25 0.90
CA ASP A 154 -9.40 -11.67 0.99
C ASP A 154 -9.52 -13.20 1.11
N ALA A 155 -8.82 -13.97 0.26
CA ALA A 155 -8.84 -15.44 0.31
C ALA A 155 -8.24 -16.04 1.59
N LEU A 156 -7.34 -15.30 2.25
CA LEU A 156 -6.75 -15.64 3.54
C LEU A 156 -7.62 -15.19 4.72
N ASN A 157 -8.75 -14.52 4.48
CA ASN A 157 -9.63 -13.92 5.49
C ASN A 157 -8.85 -13.01 6.46
N ASN A 158 -7.99 -12.15 5.92
CA ASN A 158 -7.12 -11.30 6.72
C ASN A 158 -7.91 -10.39 7.68
N ASP A 159 -7.67 -10.51 8.98
CA ASP A 159 -8.18 -9.61 10.02
C ASP A 159 -7.07 -8.79 10.71
N ASP A 160 -5.82 -8.91 10.22
CA ASP A 160 -4.66 -8.24 10.78
C ASP A 160 -4.21 -7.06 9.90
N PHE A 161 -4.22 -5.86 10.48
CA PHE A 161 -3.82 -4.65 9.76
C PHE A 161 -2.31 -4.61 9.45
N GLN A 162 -1.46 -5.25 10.27
CA GLN A 162 -0.03 -5.29 10.03
C GLN A 162 0.33 -6.17 8.83
N LEU A 163 -0.44 -7.25 8.60
CA LEU A 163 -0.32 -8.05 7.37
C LEU A 163 -0.54 -7.18 6.12
N PHE A 164 -1.56 -6.33 6.14
CA PHE A 164 -1.81 -5.38 5.06
C PHE A 164 -0.66 -4.38 4.90
N GLN A 165 -0.32 -3.64 5.96
CA GLN A 165 0.67 -2.56 5.87
C GLN A 165 2.06 -3.04 5.44
N LYS A 166 2.49 -4.20 5.93
CA LYS A 166 3.81 -4.77 5.63
C LYS A 166 3.80 -5.61 4.36
N GLY A 167 2.76 -6.42 4.17
CA GLY A 167 2.70 -7.39 3.08
C GLY A 167 2.78 -6.73 1.73
N TRP A 168 2.04 -5.65 1.52
CA TRP A 168 2.10 -4.87 0.28
C TRP A 168 3.52 -4.42 -0.04
N ALA A 169 4.27 -3.93 0.97
CA ALA A 169 5.61 -3.37 0.78
C ALA A 169 6.59 -4.44 0.30
N TYR A 170 6.53 -5.60 0.94
CA TYR A 170 7.36 -6.76 0.59
C TYR A 170 6.99 -7.29 -0.78
N ILE A 171 5.70 -7.47 -1.06
CA ILE A 171 5.20 -7.94 -2.35
C ILE A 171 5.61 -6.98 -3.48
N SER A 172 5.44 -5.68 -3.29
CA SER A 172 5.84 -4.66 -4.28
C SER A 172 7.34 -4.71 -4.58
N ALA A 173 8.18 -4.92 -3.55
CA ALA A 173 9.63 -5.02 -3.70
C ALA A 173 10.06 -6.33 -4.41
N ILE A 174 9.26 -7.39 -4.34
CA ILE A 174 9.52 -8.62 -5.11
C ILE A 174 9.22 -8.37 -6.60
N PHE A 175 8.06 -7.77 -6.90
CA PHE A 175 7.61 -7.52 -8.27
C PHE A 175 8.48 -6.52 -9.04
N GLY A 176 9.15 -5.59 -8.37
CA GLY A 176 9.97 -4.59 -9.04
C GLY A 176 10.63 -3.61 -8.09
N LYS A 177 11.30 -2.61 -8.66
CA LYS A 177 11.89 -1.48 -7.94
C LYS A 177 10.79 -0.56 -7.40
N CYS A 178 11.02 0.02 -6.22
CA CYS A 178 10.07 0.92 -5.58
C CYS A 178 10.67 2.32 -5.51
N LYS A 179 10.15 3.24 -6.35
CA LYS A 179 10.64 4.62 -6.39
C LYS A 179 10.04 5.44 -5.25
N ARG A 180 10.91 6.10 -4.48
CA ARG A 180 10.58 7.04 -3.41
C ARG A 180 11.41 8.30 -3.57
N LEU A 181 10.72 9.42 -3.77
CA LEU A 181 11.31 10.75 -3.86
C LEU A 181 10.81 11.62 -2.71
N HIS A 182 11.61 12.62 -2.36
CA HIS A 182 11.38 13.53 -1.22
C HIS A 182 11.60 15.00 -1.62
N ASN A 183 11.51 15.30 -2.93
CA ASN A 183 11.90 16.59 -3.48
C ASN A 183 10.72 17.54 -3.69
N GLU A 184 9.53 17.01 -3.97
CA GLU A 184 8.31 17.79 -4.16
C GLU A 184 7.11 17.05 -3.55
N SER A 185 6.33 17.74 -2.73
CA SER A 185 5.18 17.17 -2.02
C SER A 185 3.97 17.15 -2.91
N TYR A 186 3.43 15.97 -3.17
CA TYR A 186 2.22 15.85 -3.99
C TYR A 186 1.07 15.18 -3.24
N TYR A 187 1.33 14.81 -2.00
CA TYR A 187 0.34 14.27 -1.09
C TYR A 187 0.43 15.01 0.24
N TYR A 188 -0.73 15.43 0.73
CA TYR A 188 -0.87 16.18 1.96
C TYR A 188 -1.77 15.39 2.90
N PHE A 189 -1.12 14.73 3.85
CA PHE A 189 -1.76 13.96 4.88
C PHE A 189 -2.35 14.93 5.92
N ILE A 190 -3.67 14.92 6.11
CA ILE A 190 -4.32 15.72 7.13
C ILE A 190 -4.46 14.83 8.38
N PRO A 191 -3.74 15.13 9.48
CA PRO A 191 -3.83 14.31 10.68
C PRO A 191 -5.25 14.28 11.22
N GLY A 192 -5.82 13.08 11.30
CA GLY A 192 -7.18 12.86 11.75
C GLY A 192 -7.31 11.68 12.72
N ASP A 193 -8.50 11.56 13.30
CA ASP A 193 -8.87 10.46 14.19
C ASP A 193 -9.37 9.27 13.37
N SER A 194 -8.49 8.33 13.06
CA SER A 194 -8.92 7.06 12.46
C SER A 194 -9.71 6.23 13.46
N ILE A 195 -10.99 5.97 13.17
CA ILE A 195 -11.88 5.11 13.97
C ILE A 195 -11.25 3.73 14.22
N LEU A 196 -10.51 3.19 13.25
CA LEU A 196 -9.85 1.90 13.38
C LEU A 196 -8.64 1.96 14.33
N GLN A 197 -7.87 3.06 14.29
CA GLN A 197 -6.71 3.24 15.15
C GLN A 197 -7.11 3.56 16.59
N ASN A 198 -8.15 4.38 16.79
CA ASN A 198 -8.58 4.86 18.10
C ASN A 198 -9.31 3.79 18.94
N ASN A 199 -9.82 2.73 18.32
CA ASN A 199 -10.48 1.63 19.04
C ASN A 199 -9.52 0.58 19.62
N GLY A 200 -8.19 0.81 19.57
CA GLY A 200 -7.19 -0.16 20.04
C GLY A 200 -7.13 -1.47 19.25
N LYS A 201 -7.86 -1.53 18.12
CA LYS A 201 -7.94 -2.70 17.22
C LYS A 201 -6.75 -2.78 16.27
N VAL A 202 -6.01 -1.69 16.09
CA VAL A 202 -4.77 -1.65 15.30
C VAL A 202 -3.59 -1.63 16.25
N HIS A 203 -2.81 -2.70 16.24
CA HIS A 203 -1.58 -2.78 17.03
C HIS A 203 -0.44 -2.10 16.29
N LYS A 204 0.44 -1.40 17.01
CA LYS A 204 1.70 -0.89 16.47
C LYS A 204 2.59 -2.06 16.09
N PHE A 205 3.42 -1.89 15.05
CA PHE A 205 4.39 -2.89 14.63
C PHE A 205 5.33 -3.31 15.78
N SER A 206 5.72 -2.36 16.63
CA SER A 206 6.56 -2.58 17.82
C SER A 206 5.89 -3.37 18.94
N ASN A 207 4.63 -3.78 18.77
CA ASN A 207 3.91 -4.66 19.69
C ASN A 207 3.29 -5.86 18.98
N TRP A 208 3.49 -6.01 17.66
CA TRP A 208 2.72 -6.96 16.84
C TRP A 208 2.94 -8.41 17.28
N MET A 209 4.18 -8.77 17.60
CA MET A 209 4.55 -10.10 18.08
C MET A 209 3.90 -10.47 19.42
N ASN A 210 3.47 -9.48 20.21
CA ASN A 210 2.81 -9.70 21.50
C ASN A 210 1.28 -9.79 21.37
N THR A 211 0.75 -9.80 20.16
CA THR A 211 -0.69 -9.89 19.91
C THR A 211 -1.11 -11.34 19.68
N LYS A 212 -2.39 -11.65 19.94
CA LYS A 212 -2.97 -12.95 19.61
C LYS A 212 -2.97 -13.28 18.12
N HIS A 213 -2.79 -12.28 17.25
CA HIS A 213 -2.79 -12.47 15.80
C HIS A 213 -1.44 -13.00 15.29
N TRP A 214 -0.35 -12.80 16.04
CA TRP A 214 1.01 -13.08 15.58
C TRP A 214 1.22 -14.52 15.10
N GLU A 215 0.72 -15.52 15.84
CA GLU A 215 0.88 -16.95 15.52
C GLU A 215 0.22 -17.35 14.18
N THR A 216 -0.76 -16.59 13.72
CA THR A 216 -1.37 -16.75 12.40
C THR A 216 -0.72 -15.82 11.38
N ALA A 217 -0.45 -14.59 11.77
CA ALA A 217 -0.01 -13.53 10.89
C ALA A 217 1.43 -13.73 10.39
N ALA A 218 2.35 -14.16 11.26
CA ALA A 218 3.74 -14.40 10.85
C ALA A 218 3.85 -15.52 9.81
N PRO A 219 3.28 -16.72 10.02
CA PRO A 219 3.21 -17.76 8.97
C PRO A 219 2.50 -17.29 7.70
N THR A 220 1.42 -16.51 7.82
CA THR A 220 0.69 -15.97 6.67
C THR A 220 1.59 -15.04 5.83
N MET A 221 2.29 -14.10 6.47
CA MET A 221 3.25 -13.21 5.81
C MET A 221 4.36 -14.00 5.11
N ILE A 222 4.93 -15.00 5.78
CA ILE A 222 5.98 -15.85 5.24
C ILE A 222 5.48 -16.59 3.99
N SER A 223 4.28 -17.16 4.03
CA SER A 223 3.70 -17.86 2.88
C SER A 223 3.44 -16.91 1.71
N MET A 224 2.85 -15.74 1.97
CA MET A 224 2.61 -14.73 0.93
C MET A 224 3.91 -14.35 0.21
N VAL A 225 4.93 -13.97 0.97
CA VAL A 225 6.21 -13.53 0.42
C VAL A 225 6.91 -14.68 -0.30
N ALA A 226 7.03 -15.86 0.32
CA ALA A 226 7.73 -17.01 -0.26
C ALA A 226 7.03 -17.53 -1.52
N THR A 227 5.70 -17.61 -1.52
CA THR A 227 4.93 -18.13 -2.66
C THR A 227 4.99 -17.15 -3.85
N VAL A 228 4.83 -15.84 -3.62
CA VAL A 228 5.00 -14.83 -4.68
C VAL A 228 6.44 -14.83 -5.21
N PHE A 229 7.44 -14.93 -4.33
CA PHE A 229 8.84 -15.00 -4.74
C PHE A 229 9.11 -16.24 -5.60
N ARG A 230 8.62 -17.41 -5.18
CA ARG A 230 8.75 -18.67 -5.92
C ARG A 230 8.08 -18.60 -7.28
N PHE A 231 6.88 -18.03 -7.36
CA PHE A 231 6.15 -17.85 -8.61
C PHE A 231 6.93 -16.98 -9.63
N LEU A 232 7.50 -15.86 -9.18
CA LEU A 232 8.17 -14.91 -10.07
C LEU A 232 9.62 -15.28 -10.40
N HIS A 233 10.33 -15.89 -9.46
CA HIS A 233 11.78 -16.07 -9.53
C HIS A 233 12.21 -17.55 -9.48
N ASN A 234 11.26 -18.48 -9.48
CA ASN A 234 11.48 -19.93 -9.38
C ASN A 234 12.43 -20.32 -8.23
N LYS A 235 12.28 -19.65 -7.09
CA LYS A 235 13.14 -19.84 -5.91
C LYS A 235 12.31 -19.77 -4.65
N ASP A 236 12.41 -20.80 -3.80
CA ASP A 236 11.82 -20.76 -2.47
C ASP A 236 12.80 -20.09 -1.49
N ILE A 237 12.37 -19.00 -0.87
CA ILE A 237 13.16 -18.22 0.09
C ILE A 237 12.63 -18.33 1.52
N ARG A 238 11.63 -19.19 1.76
CA ARG A 238 10.81 -19.24 2.98
C ARG A 238 11.61 -19.18 4.27
N TYR A 239 12.53 -20.11 4.48
CA TYR A 239 13.32 -20.16 5.72
C TYR A 239 14.21 -18.93 5.89
N SER A 240 14.90 -18.50 4.82
CA SER A 240 15.75 -17.29 4.88
C SER A 240 14.94 -16.02 5.11
N PHE A 241 13.71 -15.94 4.58
CA PHE A 241 12.82 -14.82 4.83
C PHE A 241 12.21 -14.88 6.22
N ALA A 242 11.80 -16.06 6.69
CA ALA A 242 11.26 -16.26 8.04
C ALA A 242 12.26 -15.82 9.11
N ASP A 243 13.52 -16.26 8.99
CA ASP A 243 14.59 -15.81 9.88
C ASP A 243 14.76 -14.29 9.84
N ALA A 244 14.96 -13.69 8.66
CA ALA A 244 15.17 -12.25 8.54
C ALA A 244 13.97 -11.41 9.02
N PHE A 245 12.74 -11.86 8.74
CA PHE A 245 11.51 -11.19 9.11
C PHE A 245 11.27 -11.25 10.62
N VAL A 246 11.34 -12.45 11.22
CA VAL A 246 11.15 -12.62 12.67
C VAL A 246 12.26 -11.88 13.41
N SER A 247 13.52 -12.00 12.99
CA SER A 247 14.64 -11.29 13.58
C SER A 247 14.48 -9.77 13.54
N GLU A 248 14.02 -9.21 12.41
CA GLU A 248 13.76 -7.77 12.30
C GLU A 248 12.59 -7.33 13.20
N VAL A 249 11.53 -8.13 13.31
CA VAL A 249 10.42 -7.88 14.25
C VAL A 249 10.94 -7.91 15.68
N CYS A 250 11.63 -8.96 16.10
CA CYS A 250 12.22 -9.08 17.43
C CYS A 250 13.12 -7.88 17.77
N ARG A 251 14.02 -7.52 16.86
CA ARG A 251 14.94 -6.39 17.02
C ARG A 251 14.19 -5.07 17.22
N LYS A 252 13.15 -4.81 16.41
CA LYS A 252 12.34 -3.58 16.53
C LYS A 252 11.47 -3.54 17.78
N ASN A 253 11.20 -4.71 18.38
CA ASN A 253 10.40 -4.86 19.59
C ASN A 253 11.28 -5.05 20.85
N ASN A 254 12.62 -5.05 20.72
CA ASN A 254 13.56 -5.41 21.80
C ASN A 254 13.24 -6.77 22.46
N ILE A 255 12.79 -7.75 21.67
CA ILE A 255 12.48 -9.11 22.11
C ILE A 255 13.68 -10.00 21.85
N MET A 256 14.13 -10.74 22.88
CA MET A 256 15.06 -11.85 22.67
C MET A 256 14.26 -13.13 22.47
N LEU A 257 14.51 -13.83 21.36
CA LEU A 257 13.96 -15.17 21.16
C LEU A 257 14.66 -16.13 22.11
N SER A 258 13.89 -16.80 22.96
CA SER A 258 14.40 -17.87 23.84
C SER A 258 14.55 -19.21 23.10
N ASP A 259 14.01 -19.30 21.89
CA ASP A 259 13.93 -20.51 21.10
C ASP A 259 14.40 -20.23 19.67
N GLU A 260 15.59 -20.74 19.36
CA GLU A 260 16.23 -20.58 18.04
C GLU A 260 15.42 -21.25 16.92
N SER A 261 14.55 -22.23 17.24
CA SER A 261 13.71 -22.92 16.25
C SER A 261 12.38 -22.22 15.97
N TYR A 262 12.13 -21.04 16.58
CA TYR A 262 10.85 -20.34 16.43
C TYR A 262 10.55 -19.99 14.96
N PHE A 263 11.52 -19.46 14.23
CA PHE A 263 11.30 -19.08 12.82
C PHE A 263 11.10 -20.30 11.92
N GLU A 264 11.72 -21.45 12.22
CA GLU A 264 11.52 -22.70 11.50
C GLU A 264 10.07 -23.17 11.63
N ARG A 265 9.50 -23.11 12.85
CA ARG A 265 8.08 -23.42 13.04
C ARG A 265 7.15 -22.47 12.31
N CYS A 266 7.46 -21.16 12.28
CA CYS A 266 6.69 -20.21 11.49
C CYS A 266 6.78 -20.54 9.98
N ALA A 267 7.96 -20.91 9.50
CA ALA A 267 8.18 -21.35 8.12
C ALA A 267 7.40 -22.63 7.81
N ASP A 268 7.46 -23.65 8.67
CA ASP A 268 6.73 -24.91 8.46
C ASP A 268 5.22 -24.69 8.45
N HIS A 269 4.69 -23.90 9.40
CA HIS A 269 3.27 -23.58 9.45
C HIS A 269 2.82 -22.77 8.23
N SER A 270 3.69 -21.97 7.63
CA SER A 270 3.34 -21.14 6.48
C SER A 270 2.93 -21.95 5.23
N PHE A 271 3.37 -23.21 5.08
CA PHE A 271 2.97 -24.04 3.93
C PHE A 271 1.46 -24.27 3.83
N HIS A 272 0.74 -24.14 4.96
CA HIS A 272 -0.72 -24.27 5.00
C HIS A 272 -1.44 -23.28 4.07
N TYR A 273 -0.87 -22.09 3.83
CA TYR A 273 -1.51 -21.01 3.07
C TYR A 273 -1.19 -21.04 1.57
N ASP A 274 -0.13 -21.78 1.17
CA ASP A 274 0.40 -21.82 -0.20
C ASP A 274 -0.64 -22.17 -1.28
N PRO A 275 -1.54 -23.17 -1.12
CA PRO A 275 -2.45 -23.56 -2.19
C PRO A 275 -3.42 -22.44 -2.58
N LYS A 276 -3.88 -21.65 -1.60
CA LYS A 276 -4.77 -20.51 -1.85
C LYS A 276 -4.05 -19.39 -2.61
N ILE A 277 -2.83 -19.07 -2.19
CA ILE A 277 -2.02 -18.01 -2.79
C ILE A 277 -1.63 -18.38 -4.22
N SER A 278 -1.19 -19.63 -4.43
CA SER A 278 -0.77 -20.12 -5.75
C SER A 278 -1.92 -20.07 -6.76
N GLY A 279 -3.11 -20.54 -6.37
CA GLY A 279 -4.29 -20.50 -7.24
C GLY A 279 -4.77 -19.09 -7.59
N ILE A 280 -4.38 -18.07 -6.82
CA ILE A 280 -4.63 -16.67 -7.16
C ILE A 280 -3.56 -16.16 -8.12
N LEU A 281 -2.29 -16.42 -7.86
CA LEU A 281 -1.18 -15.97 -8.72
C LEU A 281 -1.35 -16.44 -10.17
N ASP A 282 -1.84 -17.67 -10.38
CA ASP A 282 -2.11 -18.23 -11.71
C ASP A 282 -3.15 -17.46 -12.53
N LYS A 283 -3.96 -16.60 -11.89
CA LYS A 283 -4.97 -15.75 -12.57
C LYS A 283 -4.38 -14.47 -13.16
N TYR A 284 -3.16 -14.10 -12.78
CA TYR A 284 -2.56 -12.82 -13.10
C TYR A 284 -1.39 -12.97 -14.07
N SER A 285 -1.29 -12.03 -15.02
CA SER A 285 -0.07 -11.75 -15.75
C SER A 285 0.55 -10.45 -15.22
N PHE A 286 1.86 -10.48 -15.03
CA PHE A 286 2.64 -9.34 -14.53
C PHE A 286 3.57 -8.76 -15.60
N GLU A 287 3.24 -9.00 -16.87
CA GLU A 287 3.91 -8.36 -18.00
C GLU A 287 3.37 -6.94 -18.19
N TYR A 288 4.20 -5.95 -17.88
CA TYR A 288 3.84 -4.55 -18.04
C TYR A 288 4.18 -4.07 -19.44
N GLN A 289 3.22 -3.41 -20.08
CA GLN A 289 3.44 -2.73 -21.35
C GLN A 289 3.63 -1.24 -21.11
N LYS A 290 4.46 -0.62 -21.95
CA LYS A 290 4.50 0.84 -22.02
C LYS A 290 3.14 1.33 -22.51
N PHE A 291 2.66 2.41 -21.93
CA PHE A 291 1.45 3.09 -22.38
C PHE A 291 1.76 4.57 -22.58
N ASP A 292 1.18 5.17 -23.62
CA ASP A 292 1.37 6.58 -23.90
C ASP A 292 0.51 7.41 -22.94
N TYR A 293 1.14 7.91 -21.89
CA TYR A 293 0.54 8.94 -21.05
C TYR A 293 1.15 10.30 -21.44
N LYS A 294 0.42 11.03 -22.29
CA LYS A 294 0.76 12.42 -22.60
C LYS A 294 0.47 13.26 -21.37
N LYS A 295 1.53 13.82 -20.77
CA LYS A 295 1.41 14.74 -19.64
C LYS A 295 0.47 15.88 -20.02
N GLN A 296 -0.74 15.87 -19.46
CA GLN A 296 -1.67 16.98 -19.61
C GLN A 296 -1.21 18.10 -18.66
N THR A 297 -0.79 19.22 -19.23
CA THR A 297 -0.38 20.40 -18.48
C THR A 297 -1.59 21.29 -18.26
N SER A 298 -2.31 21.11 -17.15
CA SER A 298 -3.35 22.06 -16.73
C SER A 298 -2.99 22.81 -15.45
N SER A 299 -2.32 22.19 -14.49
CA SER A 299 -1.93 22.80 -13.22
C SER A 299 -0.50 22.45 -12.80
N THR A 300 0.22 23.45 -12.30
CA THR A 300 1.55 23.31 -11.68
C THR A 300 1.42 23.15 -10.16
N HIS A 301 2.41 22.52 -9.54
CA HIS A 301 2.51 22.39 -8.08
C HIS A 301 2.39 23.75 -7.35
N LYS A 302 2.98 24.80 -7.94
CA LYS A 302 2.92 26.17 -7.41
C LYS A 302 1.49 26.73 -7.40
N GLU A 303 0.69 26.43 -8.43
CA GLU A 303 -0.71 26.85 -8.50
C GLU A 303 -1.57 26.09 -7.48
N PHE A 304 -1.31 24.79 -7.29
CA PHE A 304 -1.94 24.01 -6.23
C PHE A 304 -1.67 24.63 -4.85
N LEU A 305 -0.41 24.91 -4.51
CA LEU A 305 -0.04 25.54 -3.23
C LEU A 305 -0.72 26.89 -3.03
N LYS A 306 -0.83 27.71 -4.08
CA LYS A 306 -1.53 29.00 -4.02
C LYS A 306 -3.02 28.81 -3.71
N SER A 307 -3.64 27.76 -4.25
CA SER A 307 -5.06 27.46 -4.02
C SER A 307 -5.38 26.99 -2.60
N LEU A 308 -4.37 26.50 -1.85
CA LEU A 308 -4.56 26.19 -0.44
C LEU A 308 -4.74 27.45 0.40
N SER A 309 -4.14 28.57 0.01
CA SER A 309 -4.17 29.83 0.78
C SER A 309 -5.39 30.72 0.52
N THR A 310 -6.32 30.29 -0.34
CA THR A 310 -7.52 31.05 -0.74
C THR A 310 -8.79 30.40 -0.23
#